data_AF-A0A395NJP3-F1
#
_entry.id   AF-A0A395NJP3-F1
#
_cell.length_a   1.000
_cell.length_b   1.000
_cell.length_c   1.000
_cell.angle_alpha   90.00
_cell.angle_beta   90.00
_cell.angle_gamma   90.00
#
_symmetry.space_group_name_H-M   'P 1'
#
loop_
_entity.id
_entity.type
_entity.pdbx_description
1 polymer ?
#
loop_
_entity_poly.entity_id
_entity_poly.type
_entity_poly.pdbx_seq_one_letter_code
_entity_poly.pdbx_strand_id
1 'polypeptide(L)'
;MDQLVHQVDPDGDTLLILRNPNAPFLSATTGVWPNALPRYRSQKMKDLEYALSNFLLDEEPSVPSEREVHFRLSSKHLKLVSEYFQRMMAHNWMETNPQDGYAYSITAEDWDETALLIVMYVIHGQTERVPKAISIEMLAKIAVLVDYYNCHEAIDSLAKSWMRGLQKSCPHKYKDYGEELLMMLFASCIFPEADTFETLTGIAIWQSRGRIHTLGLPFPDNVVGE
;
A
#
# COMPACT_ATOMS: atom_id res chain seq x y z
N MET A 1 0.24 -26.91 13.84
CA MET A 1 0.46 -27.15 12.41
C MET A 1 -0.29 -26.05 11.69
N ASP A 2 0.34 -24.88 11.59
CA ASP A 2 -0.25 -23.72 10.93
C ASP A 2 -0.23 -23.98 9.42
N GLN A 3 -1.43 -24.17 8.89
CA GLN A 3 -1.66 -24.69 7.55
C GLN A 3 -1.15 -23.70 6.52
N LEU A 4 -0.25 -24.14 5.63
CA LEU A 4 0.20 -23.35 4.49
C LEU A 4 -1.01 -22.86 3.68
N VAL A 5 -1.31 -21.55 3.75
CA VAL A 5 -2.55 -20.99 3.20
C VAL A 5 -2.39 -20.72 1.70
N HIS A 6 -1.26 -20.13 1.29
CA HIS A 6 -1.03 -19.68 -0.08
C HIS A 6 0.15 -20.39 -0.73
N GLN A 7 -0.15 -21.36 -1.61
CA GLN A 7 0.86 -21.98 -2.48
C GLN A 7 0.96 -21.21 -3.79
N VAL A 8 1.74 -20.11 -3.78
CA VAL A 8 2.00 -19.34 -4.99
C VAL A 8 2.90 -20.15 -5.90
N ASP A 9 4.04 -20.63 -5.40
CA ASP A 9 4.91 -21.56 -6.11
C ASP A 9 4.89 -22.94 -5.43
N PRO A 10 4.26 -23.98 -6.04
CA PRO A 10 4.23 -25.33 -5.47
C PRO A 10 5.60 -25.98 -5.28
N ASP A 11 6.63 -25.53 -6.00
CA ASP A 11 8.01 -25.99 -5.88
C ASP A 11 8.91 -24.92 -5.23
N GLY A 12 8.28 -23.87 -4.65
CA GLY A 12 8.95 -22.76 -4.02
C GLY A 12 9.86 -23.18 -2.87
N ASP A 13 11.01 -22.50 -2.77
CA ASP A 13 12.06 -22.70 -1.78
C ASP A 13 12.02 -21.67 -0.64
N THR A 14 11.04 -20.76 -0.65
CA THR A 14 10.90 -19.66 0.30
C THR A 14 9.54 -19.73 1.00
N LEU A 15 9.56 -19.72 2.33
CA LEU A 15 8.38 -19.53 3.16
C LEU A 15 8.33 -18.07 3.63
N LEU A 16 7.25 -17.36 3.34
CA LEU A 16 6.96 -16.06 3.95
C LEU A 16 5.82 -16.23 4.96
N ILE A 17 6.05 -15.75 6.18
CA ILE A 17 5.14 -15.79 7.31
C ILE A 17 4.65 -14.36 7.55
N LEU A 18 3.39 -14.09 7.24
CA LEU A 18 2.73 -12.82 7.55
C LEU A 18 2.05 -12.92 8.92
N ARG A 19 2.56 -12.16 9.89
CA ARG A 19 1.96 -11.99 11.22
C ARG A 19 1.04 -10.79 11.25
N ASN A 20 0.04 -10.84 12.12
CA ASN A 20 -0.96 -9.78 12.27
C ASN A 20 -1.54 -9.30 10.90
N PRO A 21 -2.04 -10.22 10.05
CA PRO A 21 -2.52 -9.88 8.72
C PRO A 21 -3.72 -8.94 8.79
N ASN A 22 -3.79 -7.99 7.87
CA ASN A 22 -4.86 -6.99 7.78
C ASN A 22 -4.95 -6.09 9.03
N ALA A 23 -3.80 -5.69 9.56
CA ALA A 23 -3.72 -4.62 10.54
C ALA A 23 -4.33 -3.31 9.99
N PRO A 24 -4.73 -2.36 10.84
CA PRO A 24 -5.28 -1.08 10.43
C PRO A 24 -4.35 -0.40 9.43
N PHE A 25 -4.87 -0.14 8.22
CA PHE A 25 -4.04 0.31 7.11
C PHE A 25 -3.65 1.78 7.26
N LEU A 26 -4.56 2.57 7.82
CA LEU A 26 -4.39 4.00 8.00
C LEU A 26 -4.27 4.31 9.48
N SER A 27 -3.49 5.34 9.79
CA SER A 27 -3.31 5.78 11.16
C SER A 27 -3.79 7.21 11.33
N ALA A 28 -4.56 7.43 12.40
CA ALA A 28 -4.95 8.76 12.82
C ALA A 28 -3.72 9.49 13.40
N THR A 29 -2.99 10.22 12.55
CA THR A 29 -2.06 11.22 13.06
C THR A 29 -2.88 12.32 13.73
N THR A 30 -2.66 12.55 15.03
CA THR A 30 -3.36 13.52 15.88
C THR A 30 -3.94 14.72 15.14
N GLY A 31 -5.25 14.96 15.26
CA GLY A 31 -6.00 16.16 14.87
C GLY A 31 -5.60 16.83 13.55
N VAL A 32 -6.47 16.78 12.54
CA VAL A 32 -6.23 17.48 11.26
C VAL A 32 -6.17 19.00 11.48
N TRP A 33 -4.95 19.55 11.37
CA TRP A 33 -4.63 20.99 11.39
C TRP A 33 -5.38 21.84 12.43
N PRO A 34 -5.14 21.65 13.75
CA PRO A 34 -5.77 22.48 14.77
C PRO A 34 -5.24 23.92 14.64
N ASN A 35 -6.03 24.76 13.94
CA ASN A 35 -5.80 26.18 13.68
C ASN A 35 -4.96 26.59 12.45
N ALA A 36 -4.77 25.72 11.44
CA ALA A 36 -4.12 26.18 10.20
C ALA A 36 -5.06 27.04 9.33
N LEU A 37 -4.49 28.12 8.76
CA LEU A 37 -5.13 29.07 7.83
C LEU A 37 -6.55 29.52 8.23
N PRO A 38 -6.76 30.08 9.44
CA PRO A 38 -8.10 30.37 9.97
C PRO A 38 -8.89 31.39 9.12
N ARG A 39 -8.20 32.21 8.33
CA ARG A 39 -8.79 33.23 7.45
C ARG A 39 -9.23 32.68 6.07
N TYR A 40 -8.77 31.51 5.67
CA TYR A 40 -9.03 30.91 4.34
C TYR A 40 -10.01 29.73 4.44
N ARG A 41 -10.95 29.81 5.38
CA ARG A 41 -11.79 28.69 5.79
C ARG A 41 -13.19 28.76 5.17
N SER A 42 -13.31 28.41 3.88
CA SER A 42 -14.63 28.21 3.27
C SER A 42 -15.39 27.11 4.02
N GLN A 43 -16.73 27.15 4.04
CA GLN A 43 -17.52 26.13 4.72
C GLN A 43 -17.21 24.72 4.18
N LYS A 44 -17.11 24.60 2.85
CA LYS A 44 -16.72 23.36 2.18
C LYS A 44 -15.43 22.75 2.73
N MET A 45 -14.37 23.53 2.90
CA MET A 45 -13.09 23.02 3.43
C MET A 45 -13.21 22.53 4.88
N LYS A 46 -14.08 23.14 5.70
CA LYS A 46 -14.36 22.65 7.06
C LYS A 46 -15.05 21.30 7.03
N ASP A 47 -16.02 21.16 6.13
CA ASP A 47 -16.81 19.95 6.02
C ASP A 47 -15.93 18.78 5.55
N LEU A 48 -14.99 19.04 4.61
CA LEU A 48 -14.01 18.05 4.16
C LEU A 48 -13.04 17.64 5.28
N GLU A 49 -12.51 18.60 6.04
CA GLU A 49 -11.63 18.31 7.19
C GLU A 49 -12.35 17.50 8.28
N TYR A 50 -13.61 17.84 8.54
CA TYR A 50 -14.45 17.10 9.49
C TYR A 50 -14.74 15.68 9.02
N ALA A 51 -15.08 15.51 7.74
CA ALA A 51 -15.29 14.20 7.13
C ALA A 51 -14.02 13.34 7.22
N LEU A 52 -12.85 13.90 6.87
CA LEU A 52 -11.57 13.21 6.96
C LEU A 52 -11.22 12.82 8.40
N SER A 53 -11.49 13.72 9.35
CA SER A 53 -11.24 13.45 10.77
C SER A 53 -12.13 12.32 11.28
N ASN A 54 -13.43 12.33 10.93
CA ASN A 54 -14.36 11.26 11.31
C ASN A 54 -13.97 9.92 10.69
N PHE A 55 -13.58 9.91 9.40
CA PHE A 55 -13.11 8.71 8.72
C PHE A 55 -11.94 8.05 9.45
N LEU A 56 -10.98 8.85 9.95
CA LEU A 56 -9.84 8.35 10.72
C LEU A 56 -10.19 7.90 12.14
N LEU A 57 -11.32 8.37 12.70
CA LEU A 57 -11.81 7.92 14.01
C LEU A 57 -12.55 6.58 13.91
N ASP A 58 -13.13 6.26 12.75
CA ASP A 58 -13.80 4.97 12.50
C ASP A 58 -12.80 3.81 12.35
N GLU A 59 -11.51 4.09 12.06
CA GLU A 59 -10.40 3.14 12.16
C GLU A 59 -10.07 2.91 13.66
N GLU A 60 -10.87 2.07 14.31
CA GLU A 60 -10.63 1.63 15.70
C GLU A 60 -9.27 0.93 15.83
N PRO A 61 -8.50 1.18 16.91
CA PRO A 61 -7.28 0.43 17.18
C PRO A 61 -7.64 -1.05 17.38
N SER A 62 -7.37 -1.87 16.37
CA SER A 62 -7.61 -3.30 16.44
C SER A 62 -6.61 -3.95 17.39
N VAL A 63 -7.07 -4.89 18.22
CA VAL A 63 -6.17 -5.76 18.98
C VAL A 63 -5.31 -6.55 17.99
N PRO A 64 -3.97 -6.58 18.16
CA PRO A 64 -3.10 -7.36 17.29
C PRO A 64 -3.58 -8.80 17.18
N SER A 65 -3.72 -9.27 15.94
CA SER A 65 -4.14 -10.62 15.65
C SER A 65 -2.99 -11.59 15.87
N GLU A 66 -3.25 -12.66 16.61
CA GLU A 66 -2.31 -13.79 16.76
C GLU A 66 -2.27 -14.69 15.51
N ARG A 67 -3.03 -14.37 14.46
CA ARG A 67 -3.07 -15.14 13.21
C ARG A 67 -1.77 -14.96 12.43
N GLU A 68 -1.26 -16.08 11.93
CA GLU A 68 -0.20 -16.11 10.91
C GLU A 68 -0.75 -16.63 9.58
N VAL A 69 -0.25 -16.09 8.47
CA VAL A 69 -0.56 -16.54 7.11
C VAL A 69 0.73 -16.91 6.40
N HIS A 70 0.76 -18.13 5.87
CA HIS A 70 1.94 -18.71 5.25
C HIS A 70 1.85 -18.71 3.73
N PHE A 71 2.89 -18.21 3.08
CA PHE A 71 3.04 -18.15 1.63
C PHE A 71 4.24 -18.98 1.21
N ARG A 72 4.04 -19.90 0.25
CA ARG A 72 5.13 -20.61 -0.42
C ARG A 72 5.48 -19.92 -1.72
N LEU A 73 6.70 -19.42 -1.79
CA LEU A 73 7.24 -18.53 -2.82
C LEU A 73 8.56 -19.09 -3.37
N SER A 74 9.02 -18.52 -4.48
CA SER A 74 10.31 -18.84 -5.10
C SER A 74 11.29 -17.69 -4.95
N SER A 75 12.43 -17.98 -4.33
CA SER A 75 13.54 -17.03 -4.16
C SER A 75 14.04 -16.52 -5.49
N LYS A 76 13.98 -17.33 -6.56
CA LYS A 76 14.40 -16.92 -7.90
C LYS A 76 13.52 -15.81 -8.46
N HIS A 77 12.19 -15.95 -8.34
CA HIS A 77 11.25 -14.92 -8.79
C HIS A 77 11.37 -13.65 -7.95
N LEU A 78 11.41 -13.79 -6.61
CA LEU A 78 11.57 -12.67 -5.69
C LEU A 78 12.84 -11.86 -5.99
N LYS A 79 13.99 -12.54 -6.06
CA LYS A 79 15.27 -11.90 -6.37
C LYS A 79 15.29 -11.30 -7.76
N LEU A 80 14.61 -11.86 -8.75
CA LEU A 80 14.67 -11.32 -10.10
C LEU A 80 14.12 -9.89 -10.17
N VAL A 81 13.08 -9.57 -9.38
CA VAL A 81 12.31 -8.33 -9.54
C VAL A 81 12.38 -7.36 -8.35
N SER A 82 12.99 -7.77 -7.23
CA SER A 82 13.06 -6.97 -6.01
C SER A 82 14.49 -6.90 -5.48
N GLU A 83 15.05 -5.70 -5.46
CA GLU A 83 16.36 -5.47 -4.84
C GLU A 83 16.36 -5.79 -3.35
N TYR A 84 15.22 -5.58 -2.67
CA TYR A 84 15.07 -5.91 -1.26
C TYR A 84 15.30 -7.40 -1.02
N PHE A 85 14.62 -8.28 -1.77
CA PHE A 85 14.81 -9.72 -1.65
C PHE A 85 16.18 -10.18 -2.16
N GLN A 86 16.74 -9.53 -3.19
CA GLN A 86 18.13 -9.78 -3.61
C GLN A 86 19.11 -9.56 -2.46
N ARG A 87 19.06 -8.39 -1.81
CA ARG A 87 19.97 -8.04 -0.73
C ARG A 87 19.77 -8.93 0.48
N MET A 88 18.52 -9.16 0.89
CA MET A 88 18.18 -10.04 2.00
C MET A 88 18.77 -11.45 1.82
N MET A 89 18.73 -11.98 0.59
CA MET A 89 19.16 -13.35 0.28
C MET A 89 20.60 -13.45 -0.24
N ALA A 90 21.35 -12.35 -0.32
CA ALA A 90 22.69 -12.31 -0.95
C ALA A 90 23.79 -13.03 -0.14
N HIS A 91 23.58 -13.29 1.15
CA HIS A 91 24.66 -13.71 2.06
C HIS A 91 24.38 -14.95 2.93
N ASN A 92 23.49 -15.86 2.53
CA ASN A 92 23.07 -16.97 3.41
C ASN A 92 22.73 -16.47 4.82
N TRP A 93 22.16 -15.25 4.93
CA TRP A 93 21.89 -14.60 6.20
C TRP A 93 20.98 -15.52 7.02
N MET A 94 21.57 -16.12 8.05
CA MET A 94 20.98 -17.14 8.91
C MET A 94 19.98 -16.50 9.88
N GLU A 95 18.92 -15.90 9.37
CA GLU A 95 17.68 -15.77 10.17
C GLU A 95 16.80 -17.01 10.05
N THR A 96 17.25 -18.01 9.29
CA THR A 96 16.49 -19.21 9.01
C THR A 96 17.05 -20.37 9.81
N ASN A 97 16.45 -20.66 10.94
CA ASN A 97 16.30 -22.06 11.29
C ASN A 97 15.43 -22.65 10.16
N PRO A 98 15.90 -23.57 9.30
CA PRO A 98 15.12 -24.09 8.19
C PRO A 98 13.91 -24.83 8.75
N GLN A 99 12.80 -24.11 8.95
CA GLN A 99 11.52 -24.72 9.22
C GLN A 99 11.16 -25.53 7.98
N ASP A 100 10.88 -26.81 8.20
CA ASP A 100 10.13 -27.65 7.26
C ASP A 100 10.70 -27.76 5.84
N GLY A 101 12.02 -27.63 5.67
CA GLY A 101 12.70 -27.91 4.40
C GLY A 101 12.75 -26.75 3.39
N TYR A 102 12.40 -25.52 3.80
CA TYR A 102 12.60 -24.32 2.97
C TYR A 102 14.06 -23.84 3.02
N ALA A 103 14.53 -23.28 1.90
CA ALA A 103 15.85 -22.64 1.84
C ALA A 103 15.83 -21.26 2.51
N TYR A 104 14.69 -20.58 2.48
CA TYR A 104 14.48 -19.26 3.10
C TYR A 104 13.18 -19.25 3.92
N SER A 105 13.20 -18.61 5.09
CA SER A 105 12.03 -18.29 5.90
C SER A 105 12.07 -16.79 6.23
N ILE A 106 11.01 -16.07 5.87
CA ILE A 106 10.93 -14.61 5.98
C ILE A 106 9.70 -14.26 6.81
N THR A 107 9.84 -13.38 7.79
CA THR A 107 8.70 -12.82 8.51
C THR A 107 8.34 -11.45 7.96
N ALA A 108 7.06 -11.22 7.77
CA ALA A 108 6.46 -9.92 7.50
C ALA A 108 5.35 -9.68 8.53
N GLU A 109 5.05 -8.43 8.82
CA GLU A 109 4.05 -8.07 9.84
C GLU A 109 3.14 -6.98 9.27
N ASP A 110 1.89 -6.94 9.74
CA ASP A 110 0.92 -5.85 9.54
C ASP A 110 0.44 -5.60 8.10
N TRP A 111 0.93 -6.36 7.11
CA TRP A 111 0.43 -6.24 5.74
C TRP A 111 -1.00 -6.74 5.56
N ASP A 112 -1.72 -6.11 4.63
CA ASP A 112 -2.96 -6.66 4.09
C ASP A 112 -2.65 -7.95 3.32
N GLU A 113 -3.30 -9.04 3.72
CA GLU A 113 -3.06 -10.39 3.18
C GLU A 113 -3.34 -10.43 1.67
N THR A 114 -4.40 -9.76 1.23
CA THR A 114 -4.83 -9.78 -0.17
C THR A 114 -3.90 -8.93 -1.03
N ALA A 115 -3.52 -7.75 -0.57
CA ALA A 115 -2.56 -6.90 -1.26
C ALA A 115 -1.20 -7.61 -1.42
N LEU A 116 -0.71 -8.25 -0.35
CA LEU A 116 0.52 -9.04 -0.40
C LEU A 116 0.41 -10.19 -1.39
N LEU A 117 -0.69 -10.95 -1.36
CA LEU A 117 -0.92 -12.06 -2.29
C LEU A 117 -0.92 -11.59 -3.76
N ILE A 118 -1.55 -10.45 -4.06
CA ILE A 118 -1.55 -9.86 -5.41
C ILE A 118 -0.12 -9.55 -5.86
N VAL A 119 0.67 -8.86 -5.03
CA VAL A 119 2.08 -8.56 -5.33
C VAL A 119 2.85 -9.86 -5.59
N MET A 120 2.64 -10.89 -4.77
CA MET A 120 3.31 -12.18 -4.96
C MET A 120 2.89 -12.88 -6.25
N TYR A 121 1.61 -12.83 -6.65
CA TYR A 121 1.18 -13.35 -7.96
C TYR A 121 1.84 -12.62 -9.12
N VAL A 122 1.97 -11.30 -9.06
CA VAL A 122 2.64 -10.52 -10.11
C VAL A 122 4.12 -10.91 -10.21
N ILE A 123 4.83 -10.95 -9.07
CA ILE A 123 6.25 -11.34 -9.02
C ILE A 123 6.48 -12.74 -9.60
N HIS A 124 5.55 -13.67 -9.38
CA HIS A 124 5.62 -15.04 -9.88
C HIS A 124 5.00 -15.23 -11.28
N GLY A 125 4.66 -14.14 -11.98
CA GLY A 125 4.13 -14.20 -13.35
C GLY A 125 2.72 -14.82 -13.46
N GLN A 126 1.96 -14.91 -12.37
CA GLN A 126 0.63 -15.51 -12.33
C GLN A 126 -0.47 -14.51 -12.66
N THR A 127 -0.37 -13.89 -13.85
CA THR A 127 -1.23 -12.77 -14.26
C THR A 127 -2.72 -13.12 -14.31
N GLU A 128 -3.09 -14.39 -14.50
CA GLU A 128 -4.49 -14.83 -14.49
C GLU A 128 -5.16 -14.73 -13.12
N ARG A 129 -4.38 -14.80 -12.04
CA ARG A 129 -4.86 -14.68 -10.66
C ARG A 129 -4.92 -13.24 -10.17
N VAL A 130 -4.38 -12.31 -10.95
CA VAL A 130 -4.34 -10.89 -10.64
C VAL A 130 -5.69 -10.25 -11.01
N PRO A 131 -6.33 -9.49 -10.10
CA PRO A 131 -7.62 -8.87 -10.37
C PRO A 131 -7.54 -7.82 -11.49
N LYS A 132 -8.55 -7.80 -12.35
CA LYS A 132 -8.64 -6.81 -13.46
C LYS A 132 -9.04 -5.42 -12.97
N ALA A 133 -9.70 -5.33 -11.82
CA ALA A 133 -10.14 -4.10 -11.19
C ALA A 133 -9.97 -4.22 -9.67
N ILE A 134 -9.59 -3.13 -9.03
CA ILE A 134 -9.35 -3.04 -7.58
C ILE A 134 -9.93 -1.72 -7.04
N SER A 135 -10.09 -1.61 -5.73
CA SER A 135 -10.44 -0.34 -5.07
C SER A 135 -9.23 0.60 -4.98
N ILE A 136 -9.48 1.88 -4.69
CA ILE A 136 -8.43 2.89 -4.45
C ILE A 136 -7.58 2.47 -3.24
N GLU A 137 -8.22 2.02 -2.17
CA GLU A 137 -7.54 1.54 -0.96
C GLU A 137 -6.63 0.35 -1.26
N MET A 138 -7.10 -0.64 -2.03
CA MET A 138 -6.29 -1.79 -2.43
C MET A 138 -5.09 -1.35 -3.30
N LEU A 139 -5.27 -0.37 -4.19
CA LEU A 139 -4.16 0.20 -4.95
C LEU A 139 -3.12 0.87 -4.03
N ALA A 140 -3.55 1.62 -3.02
CA ALA A 140 -2.65 2.24 -2.05
C ALA A 140 -1.91 1.20 -1.19
N LYS A 141 -2.61 0.15 -0.73
CA LYS A 141 -2.00 -1.00 -0.03
C LYS A 141 -0.92 -1.67 -0.88
N ILE A 142 -1.21 -1.92 -2.16
CA ILE A 142 -0.23 -2.44 -3.11
C ILE A 142 0.94 -1.47 -3.26
N ALA A 143 0.69 -0.17 -3.41
CA ALA A 143 1.73 0.85 -3.55
C ALA A 143 2.71 0.85 -2.35
N VAL A 144 2.22 0.73 -1.12
CA VAL A 144 3.07 0.60 0.09
C VAL A 144 3.98 -0.63 -0.01
N LEU A 145 3.44 -1.78 -0.41
CA LEU A 145 4.21 -3.02 -0.56
C LEU A 145 5.25 -2.91 -1.67
N VAL A 146 4.92 -2.27 -2.78
CA VAL A 146 5.83 -2.08 -3.92
C VAL A 146 7.00 -1.18 -3.55
N ASP A 147 6.73 -0.10 -2.83
CA ASP A 147 7.75 0.80 -2.32
C ASP A 147 8.66 0.08 -1.33
N TYR A 148 8.07 -0.61 -0.34
CA TYR A 148 8.79 -1.35 0.70
C TYR A 148 9.68 -2.47 0.13
N TYR A 149 9.11 -3.34 -0.71
CA TYR A 149 9.85 -4.44 -1.33
C TYR A 149 10.67 -4.02 -2.56
N ASN A 150 10.66 -2.74 -2.92
CA ASN A 150 11.36 -2.19 -4.06
C ASN A 150 11.19 -3.03 -5.34
N CYS A 151 9.94 -3.26 -5.76
CA CYS A 151 9.59 -4.07 -6.93
C CYS A 151 8.74 -3.30 -7.97
N HIS A 152 8.97 -1.99 -8.06
CA HIS A 152 8.25 -1.04 -8.91
C HIS A 152 8.07 -1.52 -10.36
N GLU A 153 9.14 -1.98 -11.01
CA GLU A 153 9.13 -2.36 -12.43
C GLU A 153 8.14 -3.48 -12.75
N ALA A 154 7.96 -4.44 -11.82
CA ALA A 154 7.09 -5.59 -12.03
C ALA A 154 5.59 -5.19 -12.08
N ILE A 155 5.23 -4.08 -11.42
CA ILE A 155 3.84 -3.75 -11.12
C ILE A 155 3.39 -2.44 -11.81
N ASP A 156 4.32 -1.57 -12.20
CA ASP A 156 4.04 -0.23 -12.76
C ASP A 156 2.98 -0.24 -13.89
N SER A 157 3.16 -1.09 -14.89
CA SER A 157 2.24 -1.14 -16.05
C SER A 157 0.81 -1.55 -15.65
N LEU A 158 0.69 -2.46 -14.69
CA LEU A 158 -0.56 -2.96 -14.15
C LEU A 158 -1.23 -1.93 -13.25
N ALA A 159 -0.46 -1.29 -12.36
CA ALA A 159 -0.93 -0.21 -11.50
C ALA A 159 -1.52 0.94 -12.32
N LYS A 160 -0.80 1.39 -13.36
CA LYS A 160 -1.31 2.41 -14.31
C LYS A 160 -2.59 1.98 -15.01
N SER A 161 -2.77 0.68 -15.29
CA SER A 161 -4.03 0.17 -15.83
C SER A 161 -5.18 0.27 -14.83
N TRP A 162 -4.95 -0.10 -13.56
CA TRP A 162 -5.94 0.06 -12.50
C TRP A 162 -6.29 1.53 -12.25
N MET A 163 -5.30 2.42 -12.19
CA MET A 163 -5.51 3.87 -12.03
C MET A 163 -6.43 4.43 -13.12
N ARG A 164 -6.16 4.13 -14.39
CA ARG A 164 -7.03 4.54 -15.52
C ARG A 164 -8.44 3.95 -15.40
N GLY A 165 -8.57 2.71 -14.95
CA GLY A 165 -9.86 2.07 -14.71
C GLY A 165 -10.66 2.77 -13.60
N LEU A 166 -10.00 3.12 -12.51
CA LEU A 166 -10.58 3.83 -11.37
C LEU A 166 -11.02 5.25 -11.74
N GLN A 167 -10.24 5.97 -12.55
CA GLN A 167 -10.62 7.29 -13.08
C GLN A 167 -11.85 7.24 -13.96
N LYS A 168 -11.95 6.23 -14.84
CA LYS A 168 -13.11 6.05 -15.73
C LYS A 168 -14.38 5.69 -14.96
N SER A 169 -14.27 4.80 -13.98
CA SER A 169 -15.42 4.30 -13.22
C SER A 169 -15.98 5.33 -12.23
N CYS A 170 -15.15 6.24 -11.72
CA CYS A 170 -15.53 7.16 -10.65
C CYS A 170 -14.92 8.57 -10.85
N PRO A 171 -15.29 9.31 -11.90
CA PRO A 171 -14.69 10.61 -12.21
C PRO A 171 -14.95 11.70 -11.16
N HIS A 172 -15.89 11.47 -10.24
CA HIS A 172 -16.25 12.41 -9.18
C HIS A 172 -15.48 12.19 -7.87
N LYS A 173 -14.88 11.01 -7.65
CA LYS A 173 -14.20 10.66 -6.39
C LYS A 173 -12.90 11.46 -6.15
N TYR A 174 -12.35 12.08 -7.18
CA TYR A 174 -11.11 12.85 -7.11
C TYR A 174 -11.33 14.36 -7.08
N LYS A 175 -12.57 14.84 -6.87
CA LYS A 175 -12.89 16.29 -6.97
C LYS A 175 -12.69 17.04 -5.67
N ASP A 176 -12.73 16.32 -4.56
CA ASP A 176 -12.71 16.89 -3.22
C ASP A 176 -11.57 16.29 -2.41
N TYR A 177 -10.99 17.11 -1.53
CA TYR A 177 -9.96 16.67 -0.61
C TYR A 177 -10.53 15.69 0.41
N GLY A 178 -9.92 14.51 0.50
CA GLY A 178 -10.35 13.41 1.36
C GLY A 178 -9.45 12.20 1.20
N GLU A 179 -9.80 11.12 1.89
CA GLU A 179 -9.03 9.88 1.98
C GLU A 179 -8.78 9.23 0.61
N GLU A 180 -9.79 9.15 -0.25
CA GLU A 180 -9.67 8.54 -1.57
C GLU A 180 -8.72 9.34 -2.49
N LEU A 181 -8.77 10.68 -2.40
CA LEU A 181 -7.85 11.56 -3.13
C LEU A 181 -6.42 11.38 -2.64
N LEU A 182 -6.21 11.29 -1.33
CA LEU A 182 -4.90 11.13 -0.71
C LEU A 182 -4.29 9.76 -1.03
N MET A 183 -5.07 8.69 -0.97
CA MET A 183 -4.62 7.35 -1.38
C MET A 183 -4.24 7.29 -2.85
N MET A 184 -5.03 7.90 -3.74
CA MET A 184 -4.70 7.97 -5.16
C MET A 184 -3.47 8.85 -5.42
N LEU A 185 -3.33 9.96 -4.67
CA LEU A 185 -2.16 10.82 -4.75
C LEU A 185 -0.90 10.06 -4.34
N PHE A 186 -0.94 9.32 -3.23
CA PHE A 186 0.14 8.44 -2.81
C PHE A 186 0.48 7.40 -3.89
N ALA A 187 -0.53 6.69 -4.42
CA ALA A 187 -0.32 5.74 -5.50
C ALA A 187 0.33 6.38 -6.74
N SER A 188 -0.03 7.63 -7.08
CA SER A 188 0.59 8.37 -8.18
C SER A 188 2.03 8.84 -7.90
N CYS A 189 2.46 8.87 -6.63
CA CYS A 189 3.86 9.09 -6.26
C CYS A 189 4.70 7.84 -6.55
N ILE A 190 4.16 6.66 -6.23
CA ILE A 190 4.83 5.35 -6.40
C ILE A 190 4.80 4.88 -7.86
N PHE A 191 3.69 5.17 -8.56
CA PHE A 191 3.49 4.84 -9.97
C PHE A 191 3.30 6.14 -10.76
N PRO A 192 4.40 6.82 -11.17
CA PRO A 192 4.31 8.14 -11.77
C PRO A 192 3.42 8.18 -13.01
N GLU A 193 2.37 8.98 -12.92
CA GLU A 193 1.44 9.32 -14.00
C GLU A 193 1.18 10.83 -13.91
N ALA A 194 1.79 11.59 -14.82
CA ALA A 194 1.97 13.04 -14.66
C ALA A 194 0.64 13.79 -14.56
N ASP A 195 -0.32 13.46 -15.44
CA ASP A 195 -1.62 14.14 -15.49
C ASP A 195 -2.43 13.89 -14.21
N THR A 196 -2.39 12.65 -13.71
CA THR A 196 -3.02 12.27 -12.44
C THR A 196 -2.38 13.00 -11.27
N PHE A 197 -1.04 12.95 -11.17
CA PHE A 197 -0.31 13.57 -10.08
C PHE A 197 -0.55 15.08 -10.03
N GLU A 198 -0.46 15.78 -11.17
CA GLU A 198 -0.69 17.22 -11.26
C GLU A 198 -2.12 17.59 -10.86
N THR A 199 -3.10 16.84 -11.37
CA THR A 199 -4.52 17.07 -11.05
C THR A 199 -4.79 16.91 -9.55
N LEU A 200 -4.34 15.80 -8.96
CA LEU A 200 -4.58 15.50 -7.54
C LEU A 200 -3.85 16.46 -6.62
N THR A 201 -2.60 16.81 -6.97
CA THR A 201 -1.81 17.79 -6.21
C THR A 201 -2.43 19.18 -6.28
N GLY A 202 -2.93 19.60 -7.45
CA GLY A 202 -3.64 20.88 -7.60
C GLY A 202 -4.88 20.97 -6.71
N ILE A 203 -5.65 19.89 -6.61
CA ILE A 203 -6.82 19.81 -5.72
C ILE A 203 -6.39 19.83 -4.26
N ALA A 204 -5.36 19.05 -3.89
CA ALA A 204 -4.82 19.03 -2.55
C ALA A 204 -4.32 20.41 -2.11
N ILE A 205 -3.54 21.11 -2.94
CA ILE A 205 -3.06 22.47 -2.67
C ILE A 205 -4.23 23.44 -2.50
N TRP A 206 -5.26 23.35 -3.34
CA TRP A 206 -6.37 24.30 -3.31
C TRP A 206 -7.32 24.09 -2.13
N GLN A 207 -7.52 22.84 -1.70
CA GLN A 207 -8.57 22.47 -0.75
C GLN A 207 -8.06 22.09 0.64
N SER A 208 -6.79 21.70 0.77
CA SER A 208 -6.18 21.48 2.08
C SER A 208 -6.00 22.80 2.83
N ARG A 209 -5.95 22.72 4.16
CA ARG A 209 -5.76 23.90 5.03
C ARG A 209 -4.36 24.00 5.61
N GLY A 210 -3.47 23.10 5.23
CA GLY A 210 -2.11 23.00 5.73
C GLY A 210 -1.36 21.87 5.02
N ARG A 211 -0.32 21.35 5.66
CA ARG A 211 0.48 20.21 5.16
C ARG A 211 -0.41 19.02 4.83
N ILE A 212 -0.28 18.44 3.65
CA ILE A 212 -1.13 17.32 3.21
C ILE A 212 -1.17 16.23 4.29
N HIS A 213 -2.37 15.82 4.69
CA HIS A 213 -2.54 14.72 5.63
C HIS A 213 -2.07 13.40 5.00
N THR A 214 -1.16 12.69 5.65
CA THR A 214 -0.55 11.49 5.05
C THR A 214 -1.39 10.23 5.22
N LEU A 215 -2.38 10.24 6.13
CA LEU A 215 -3.15 9.06 6.55
C LEU A 215 -2.28 7.95 7.18
N GLY A 216 -1.04 8.28 7.58
CA GLY A 216 -0.04 7.27 7.97
C GLY A 216 0.68 6.60 6.78
N LEU A 217 0.35 6.97 5.54
CA LEU A 217 1.04 6.45 4.35
C LEU A 217 2.46 7.05 4.23
N PRO A 218 3.43 6.28 3.70
CA PRO A 218 4.82 6.71 3.55
C PRO A 218 4.99 7.63 2.34
N PHE A 219 4.35 8.79 2.35
CA PHE A 219 4.51 9.78 1.30
C PHE A 219 5.99 10.21 1.16
N PRO A 220 6.48 10.41 -0.08
CA PRO A 220 7.78 11.03 -0.30
C PRO A 220 7.85 12.42 0.35
N ASP A 221 8.98 12.71 1.01
CA ASP A 221 9.19 13.95 1.77
C ASP A 221 8.93 15.22 0.95
N ASN A 222 9.24 15.18 -0.34
CA ASN A 222 9.06 16.30 -1.27
C ASN A 222 7.59 16.61 -1.61
N VAL A 223 6.64 15.74 -1.24
CA VAL A 223 5.21 15.91 -1.55
C VAL A 223 4.41 16.49 -0.37
N VAL A 224 4.76 16.14 0.86
CA VAL A 224 3.98 16.51 2.06
C VAL A 224 4.12 18.01 2.42
N GLY A 225 5.20 18.65 1.96
CA GLY A 225 5.56 20.03 2.31
C GLY A 225 6.07 20.15 3.76
N GLU A 226 6.79 21.24 4.06
CA GLU A 226 7.21 21.61 5.42
C GLU A 226 6.09 22.22 6.26
#